data_AF-A0A846AKD1-F1
#
_entry.id   AF-A0A846AKD1-F1
#
_cell.length_a   1.000
_cell.length_b   1.000
_cell.length_c   1.000
_cell.angle_alpha   90.00
_cell.angle_beta   90.00
_cell.angle_gamma   90.00
#
_symmetry.space_group_name_H-M   'P 1'
#
loop_
_entity.id
_entity.type
_entity.pdbx_description
1 polymer ?
#
loop_
_entity_poly.entity_id
_entity_poly.type
_entity_poly.pdbx_seq_one_letter_code
_entity_poly.pdbx_strand_id
1 'polypeptide(L)'
;MIETKAKIYTFAEYSQYQDSTDNKYELVNGELISLTPPSGIDALILTFLFQEFYREIIRINAPWQVMPGNIGIRTAINKSRIPDLTIITSEQTELLKNMTTAILDSAPILAVEIVSPGHFSYQLSVISYQPFTVNSYQI
;
A
#
# COMPACT_ATOMS: atom_id res chain seq x y z
N MET A 1 35.70 9.87 10.70
CA MET A 1 34.32 9.98 10.20
C MET A 1 33.43 9.25 11.19
N ILE A 2 32.41 9.91 11.73
CA ILE A 2 31.47 9.28 12.67
C ILE A 2 30.40 8.62 11.82
N GLU A 3 30.37 7.28 11.79
CA GLU A 3 29.24 6.53 11.22
C GLU A 3 28.04 6.72 12.16
N THR A 4 27.12 7.62 11.80
CA THR A 4 25.81 7.69 12.43
C THR A 4 25.04 6.44 11.98
N LYS A 5 24.89 5.48 12.89
CA LYS A 5 24.09 4.27 12.64
C LYS A 5 22.65 4.69 12.34
N ALA A 6 22.12 4.29 11.18
CA ALA A 6 20.74 4.57 10.80
C ALA A 6 19.78 4.04 11.88
N LYS A 7 18.80 4.86 12.28
CA LYS A 7 17.77 4.46 13.25
C LYS A 7 16.91 3.34 12.63
N ILE A 8 16.72 2.26 13.38
CA ILE A 8 15.78 1.18 13.04
C ILE A 8 14.48 1.42 13.80
N TYR A 9 13.36 1.45 13.08
CA TYR A 9 12.03 1.69 13.60
C TYR A 9 11.27 0.39 13.79
N THR A 10 10.59 0.28 14.93
CA THR A 10 9.53 -0.71 15.10
C THR A 10 8.27 -0.28 14.36
N PHE A 11 7.35 -1.22 14.09
CA PHE A 11 6.04 -0.86 13.52
C PHE A 11 5.25 0.14 14.38
N ALA A 12 5.31 0.02 15.71
CA ALA A 12 4.61 0.92 16.61
C ALA A 12 5.16 2.36 16.53
N GLU A 13 6.48 2.51 16.39
CA GLU A 13 7.08 3.82 16.15
C GLU A 13 6.72 4.37 14.76
N TYR A 14 6.70 3.50 13.74
CA TYR A 14 6.30 3.88 12.38
C TYR A 14 4.84 4.33 12.30
N SER A 15 3.91 3.65 12.97
CA SER A 15 2.48 3.98 12.89
C SER A 15 2.14 5.33 13.53
N GLN A 16 3.02 5.83 14.40
CA GLN A 16 2.94 7.15 15.03
C GLN A 16 3.98 8.13 14.46
N TYR A 17 4.70 7.75 13.41
CA TYR A 17 5.76 8.57 12.85
C TYR A 17 5.16 9.76 12.11
N GLN A 18 5.63 10.95 12.46
CA GLN A 18 5.36 12.19 11.77
C GLN A 18 6.62 13.06 11.85
N ASP A 19 7.07 13.58 10.72
CA ASP A 19 8.14 14.59 10.67
C ASP A 19 7.56 15.96 10.28
N SER A 20 8.43 16.93 10.03
CA SER A 20 8.00 18.27 9.59
C SER A 20 7.63 18.32 8.09
N THR A 21 7.48 17.17 7.44
CA THR A 21 7.15 17.05 6.02
C THR A 21 5.78 16.39 5.84
N ASP A 22 5.21 16.54 4.65
CA ASP A 22 3.97 15.85 4.25
C ASP A 22 4.27 14.56 3.45
N ASN A 23 5.50 14.02 3.56
CA ASN A 23 5.89 12.83 2.84
C ASN A 23 5.17 11.59 3.39
N LYS A 24 4.80 10.68 2.48
CA LYS A 24 4.38 9.33 2.85
C LYS A 24 5.61 8.43 2.97
N TYR A 25 5.55 7.46 3.88
CA TYR A 25 6.64 6.53 4.11
C TYR A 25 6.14 5.09 4.17
N GLU A 26 6.93 4.18 3.60
CA GLU A 26 6.83 2.73 3.83
C GLU A 26 7.84 2.31 4.91
N LEU A 27 7.50 1.26 5.65
CA LEU A 27 8.43 0.61 6.58
C LEU A 27 9.00 -0.64 5.91
N VAL A 28 10.30 -0.68 5.68
CA VAL A 28 10.98 -1.82 5.05
C VAL A 28 12.08 -2.33 5.98
N ASN A 29 11.80 -3.43 6.67
CA ASN A 29 12.72 -4.04 7.63
C ASN A 29 13.22 -3.07 8.72
N GLY A 30 12.35 -2.15 9.15
CA GLY A 30 12.66 -1.12 10.13
C GLY A 30 13.24 0.17 9.57
N GLU A 31 13.42 0.29 8.25
CA GLU A 31 13.83 1.54 7.60
C GLU A 31 12.61 2.29 7.05
N LEU A 32 12.62 3.62 7.15
CA LEU A 32 11.59 4.48 6.55
C LEU A 32 11.99 4.84 5.12
N ILE A 33 11.19 4.39 4.15
CA ILE A 33 11.39 4.68 2.74
C ILE A 33 10.34 5.69 2.30
N SER A 34 10.77 6.89 1.91
CA SER A 34 9.86 7.94 1.43
C SER A 34 9.30 7.57 0.06
N LEU A 35 7.99 7.76 -0.11
CA LEU A 35 7.33 7.63 -1.40
C LEU A 35 7.41 8.94 -2.17
N THR A 36 7.88 8.83 -3.42
CA THR A 36 7.86 9.93 -4.38
C THR A 36 6.56 9.92 -5.17
N PRO A 37 6.09 11.08 -5.66
CA PRO A 37 4.96 11.13 -6.58
C PRO A 37 5.16 10.18 -7.79
N PRO A 38 4.09 9.50 -8.24
CA PRO A 38 4.15 8.60 -9.40
C PRO A 38 4.43 9.38 -10.69
N SER A 39 4.89 8.69 -11.75
CA SER A 39 4.97 9.31 -13.07
C SER A 39 3.57 9.61 -13.62
N GLY A 40 3.47 10.49 -14.62
CA GLY A 40 2.19 10.83 -15.24
C GLY A 40 1.48 9.61 -15.85
N ILE A 41 2.24 8.65 -16.40
CA ILE A 41 1.67 7.43 -16.96
C ILE A 41 1.16 6.50 -15.84
N ASP A 42 1.94 6.35 -14.76
CA ASP A 42 1.52 5.52 -13.60
C ASP A 42 0.23 6.08 -12.98
N ALA A 43 0.09 7.42 -12.92
CA ALA A 43 -1.13 8.08 -12.45
C ALA A 43 -2.35 7.83 -13.36
N LEU A 44 -2.15 7.78 -14.68
CA LEU A 44 -3.22 7.44 -15.63
C LEU A 44 -3.64 5.97 -15.50
N ILE A 45 -2.68 5.06 -15.32
CA ILE A 45 -2.95 3.64 -15.10
C ILE A 45 -3.71 3.44 -13.79
N LEU A 46 -3.29 4.10 -12.71
CA LEU A 46 -3.99 4.07 -11.43
C LEU A 46 -5.45 4.53 -11.57
N THR A 47 -5.66 5.63 -12.30
CA THR A 47 -7.01 6.17 -12.55
C THR A 47 -7.87 5.18 -13.31
N PHE A 48 -7.33 4.56 -14.36
CA PHE A 48 -8.02 3.52 -15.12
C PHE A 48 -8.40 2.34 -14.21
N LEU A 49 -7.44 1.77 -13.48
CA LEU A 49 -7.70 0.62 -12.60
C LEU A 49 -8.74 0.94 -11.53
N PHE A 50 -8.67 2.12 -10.92
CA PHE A 50 -9.67 2.56 -9.95
C PHE A 50 -11.08 2.55 -10.54
N GLN A 51 -11.26 3.11 -11.74
CA GLN A 51 -12.56 3.16 -12.41
C GLN A 51 -13.07 1.76 -12.76
N GLU A 52 -12.20 0.89 -13.26
CA GLU A 52 -12.55 -0.49 -13.61
C GLU A 52 -12.99 -1.29 -12.38
N PHE A 53 -12.19 -1.28 -11.31
CA PHE A 53 -12.54 -1.99 -10.08
C PHE A 53 -13.78 -1.41 -9.40
N TYR A 54 -13.92 -0.09 -9.34
CA TYR A 54 -15.10 0.56 -8.79
C TYR A 54 -16.37 0.12 -9.52
N ARG A 55 -16.35 0.15 -10.85
CA ARG A 55 -17.48 -0.28 -11.68
C ARG A 55 -17.79 -1.76 -11.49
N GLU A 56 -16.77 -2.60 -11.42
CA GLU A 56 -16.96 -4.04 -11.25
C GLU A 56 -17.54 -4.38 -9.88
N ILE A 57 -17.05 -3.76 -8.80
CA ILE A 57 -17.59 -3.91 -7.44
C ILE A 57 -19.10 -3.59 -7.41
N ILE A 58 -19.51 -2.49 -8.04
CA ILE A 58 -20.92 -2.12 -8.16
C ILE A 58 -21.69 -3.17 -8.97
N ARG A 59 -21.15 -3.59 -10.12
CA ARG A 59 -21.81 -4.55 -11.02
C ARG A 59 -22.11 -5.87 -10.32
N ILE A 60 -21.20 -6.37 -9.49
CA ILE A 60 -21.37 -7.61 -8.74
C ILE A 60 -22.04 -7.40 -7.38
N ASN A 61 -22.38 -6.16 -7.02
CA ASN A 61 -22.95 -5.77 -5.73
C ASN A 61 -22.12 -6.29 -4.54
N ALA A 62 -20.79 -6.19 -4.63
CA ALA A 62 -19.90 -6.63 -3.57
C ALA A 62 -19.81 -5.57 -2.46
N PRO A 63 -19.79 -5.96 -1.18
CA PRO A 63 -19.61 -5.04 -0.05
C PRO A 63 -18.13 -4.69 0.16
N TRP A 64 -17.47 -4.25 -0.91
CA TRP A 64 -16.04 -3.93 -0.94
C TRP A 64 -15.83 -2.45 -1.30
N GLN A 65 -14.68 -1.92 -0.92
CA GLN A 65 -14.27 -0.55 -1.23
C GLN A 65 -12.92 -0.56 -1.92
N VAL A 66 -12.80 0.13 -3.05
CA VAL A 66 -11.51 0.39 -3.71
C VAL A 66 -10.90 1.69 -3.18
N MET A 67 -9.60 1.67 -2.86
CA MET A 67 -8.83 2.72 -2.18
C MET A 67 -7.52 2.99 -2.93
N PRO A 68 -7.30 4.19 -3.49
CA PRO A 68 -6.05 4.52 -4.18
C PRO A 68 -4.98 5.06 -3.20
N GLY A 69 -3.80 4.46 -3.14
CA GLY A 69 -2.53 5.03 -2.66
C GLY A 69 -2.50 5.67 -1.26
N ASN A 70 -3.48 5.38 -0.40
CA ASN A 70 -3.75 6.16 0.81
C ASN A 70 -3.87 5.32 2.08
N ILE A 71 -3.76 3.99 1.98
CA ILE A 71 -3.81 3.10 3.14
C ILE A 71 -2.54 2.25 3.17
N GLY A 72 -1.98 2.08 4.36
CA GLY A 72 -0.87 1.17 4.58
C GLY A 72 -1.39 -0.25 4.84
N ILE A 73 -0.59 -1.25 4.48
CA ILE A 73 -0.82 -2.66 4.78
C ILE A 73 0.43 -3.18 5.49
N ARG A 74 0.26 -3.64 6.74
CA ARG A 74 1.34 -4.31 7.46
C ARG A 74 1.56 -5.68 6.83
N THR A 75 2.81 -5.95 6.48
CA THR A 75 3.22 -7.17 5.74
C THR A 75 4.12 -8.08 6.55
N ALA A 76 4.75 -7.55 7.60
CA ALA A 76 5.53 -8.29 8.58
C ALA A 76 5.70 -7.47 9.86
N ILE A 77 6.41 -8.03 10.84
CA ILE A 77 6.63 -7.42 12.16
C ILE A 77 7.08 -5.96 12.05
N ASN A 78 8.11 -5.68 11.25
CA ASN A 78 8.63 -4.34 10.97
C ASN A 78 8.59 -4.03 9.47
N LYS A 79 7.45 -4.34 8.83
CA LYS A 79 7.25 -4.06 7.41
C LYS A 79 5.82 -3.61 7.13
N SER A 80 5.67 -2.48 6.47
CA SER A 80 4.39 -1.89 6.05
C SER A 80 4.57 -1.24 4.69
N ARG A 81 3.64 -1.49 3.77
CA ARG A 81 3.67 -0.97 2.40
C ARG A 81 2.42 -0.13 2.14
N ILE A 82 2.47 0.82 1.22
CA ILE A 82 1.32 1.60 0.78
C ILE A 82 1.11 1.26 -0.70
N PRO A 83 0.27 0.26 -1.02
CA PRO A 83 0.04 -0.13 -2.40
C PRO A 83 -0.58 1.01 -3.20
N ASP A 84 -0.30 1.07 -4.50
CA ASP A 84 -0.91 2.06 -5.40
C ASP A 84 -2.44 1.98 -5.38
N LEU A 85 -3.00 0.77 -5.29
CA LEU A 85 -4.44 0.55 -5.17
C LEU A 85 -4.74 -0.67 -4.31
N THR A 86 -5.74 -0.56 -3.44
CA THR A 86 -6.19 -1.65 -2.57
C THR A 86 -7.71 -1.79 -2.64
N ILE A 87 -8.23 -3.02 -2.61
CA ILE A 87 -9.65 -3.33 -2.39
C ILE A 87 -9.80 -3.94 -1.00
N ILE A 88 -10.68 -3.39 -0.17
CA ILE A 88 -10.88 -3.80 1.23
C ILE A 88 -12.34 -4.18 1.47
N THR A 89 -12.58 -4.96 2.53
CA THR A 89 -13.94 -5.32 2.95
C THR A 89 -14.66 -4.15 3.62
N SER A 90 -15.98 -4.25 3.73
CA SER A 90 -16.78 -3.35 4.57
C SER A 90 -16.32 -3.33 6.03
N GLU A 91 -15.96 -4.48 6.61
CA GLU A 91 -15.40 -4.57 7.97
C GLU A 91 -14.09 -3.77 8.10
N GLN A 92 -13.16 -3.94 7.16
CA GLN A 92 -11.91 -3.16 7.13
C GLN A 92 -12.20 -1.67 6.92
N THR A 93 -13.20 -1.32 6.12
CA THR A 93 -13.62 0.06 5.90
C THR A 93 -14.13 0.70 7.21
N GLU A 94 -14.97 0.00 7.97
CA GLU A 94 -15.42 0.48 9.27
C GLU A 94 -14.30 0.55 10.31
N LEU A 95 -13.36 -0.41 10.29
CA LEU A 95 -12.17 -0.38 11.14
C LEU A 95 -11.36 0.89 10.90
N LEU A 96 -11.05 1.20 9.64
CA LEU A 96 -10.23 2.36 9.26
C LEU A 96 -10.78 3.69 9.76
N LYS A 97 -12.12 3.86 9.81
CA LYS A 97 -12.75 5.10 10.31
C LYS A 97 -12.38 5.44 11.75
N ASN A 98 -11.98 4.45 12.54
CA ASN A 98 -11.65 4.59 13.96
C ASN A 98 -10.14 4.62 14.21
N MET A 99 -9.30 4.51 13.17
CA MET A 99 -7.85 4.49 13.31
C MET A 99 -7.25 5.88 13.14
N THR A 100 -6.29 6.23 13.99
CA THR A 100 -5.50 7.47 13.83
C THR A 100 -4.64 7.44 12.57
N THR A 101 -4.08 6.26 12.26
CA THR A 101 -3.26 6.03 11.06
C THR A 101 -3.86 4.86 10.30
N ALA A 102 -4.21 5.07 9.03
CA ALA A 102 -4.92 4.10 8.19
C ALA A 102 -3.99 2.97 7.70
N ILE A 103 -3.49 2.14 8.62
CA ILE A 103 -2.66 0.96 8.33
C ILE A 103 -3.39 -0.31 8.77
N LEU A 104 -3.78 -1.16 7.82
CA LEU A 104 -4.40 -2.44 8.13
C LEU A 104 -3.36 -3.48 8.56
N ASP A 105 -3.69 -4.26 9.60
CA ASP A 105 -2.91 -5.45 10.01
C ASP A 105 -3.46 -6.75 9.39
N SER A 106 -4.57 -6.66 8.65
CA SER A 106 -5.19 -7.77 7.96
C SER A 106 -5.01 -7.68 6.44
N ALA A 107 -5.05 -8.84 5.79
CA ALA A 107 -5.00 -8.96 4.33
C ALA A 107 -6.18 -8.20 3.68
N PRO A 108 -5.95 -7.28 2.74
CA PRO A 108 -7.02 -6.76 1.89
C PRO A 108 -7.55 -7.85 0.93
N ILE A 109 -8.69 -7.58 0.28
CA ILE A 109 -9.21 -8.42 -0.80
C ILE A 109 -8.22 -8.46 -1.98
N LEU A 110 -7.68 -7.29 -2.32
CA LEU A 110 -6.70 -7.13 -3.39
C LEU A 110 -5.78 -5.96 -3.07
N ALA A 111 -4.51 -6.06 -3.43
CA ALA A 111 -3.60 -4.94 -3.47
C ALA A 111 -2.75 -5.03 -4.74
N VAL A 112 -2.59 -3.87 -5.39
CA VAL A 112 -2.00 -3.72 -6.72
C VAL A 112 -0.87 -2.72 -6.62
N GLU A 113 0.27 -3.09 -7.20
CA GLU A 113 1.39 -2.19 -7.47
C GLU A 113 1.53 -2.01 -8.98
N ILE A 114 1.69 -0.76 -9.40
CA ILE A 114 1.98 -0.39 -10.78
C ILE A 114 3.49 -0.36 -10.93
N VAL A 115 4.04 -1.43 -11.49
CA VAL A 115 5.49 -1.54 -11.72
C VAL A 115 5.78 -1.12 -13.15
N SER A 116 6.61 -0.10 -13.31
CA SER A 116 7.21 0.30 -14.58
C SER A 116 8.61 -0.32 -14.71
N PRO A 117 8.77 -1.49 -15.38
CA PRO A 117 10.07 -2.02 -15.74
C PRO A 117 10.67 -1.22 -16.92
N GLY A 118 10.95 0.07 -16.74
CA GLY A 118 11.55 0.92 -17.78
C GLY A 118 10.86 0.82 -19.16
N HIS A 119 11.64 0.66 -20.23
CA HIS A 119 11.22 0.86 -21.63
C HIS A 119 10.24 -0.16 -22.25
N PHE A 120 9.80 -1.24 -21.58
CA PHE A 120 9.24 -2.39 -22.31
C PHE A 120 7.80 -2.85 -22.03
N SER A 121 7.16 -2.53 -20.89
CA SER A 121 5.71 -2.72 -20.66
C SER A 121 5.36 -2.44 -19.21
N TYR A 122 4.09 -2.17 -18.88
CA TYR A 122 3.64 -2.13 -17.49
C TYR A 122 3.34 -3.53 -16.97
N GLN A 123 3.76 -3.83 -15.73
CA GLN A 123 3.41 -5.06 -15.02
C GLN A 123 2.55 -4.72 -13.82
N LEU A 124 1.42 -5.43 -13.68
CA LEU A 124 0.61 -5.40 -12.47
C LEU A 124 1.08 -6.53 -11.57
N SER A 125 1.62 -6.17 -10.41
CA SER A 125 1.91 -7.17 -9.37
C SER A 125 0.72 -7.24 -8.43
N VAL A 126 0.04 -8.38 -8.42
CA VAL A 126 -0.92 -8.72 -7.36
C VAL A 126 -0.11 -9.33 -6.23
N ILE A 127 0.11 -8.55 -5.19
CA ILE A 127 0.79 -9.05 -4.00
C ILE A 127 -0.28 -9.68 -3.12
N SER A 128 -0.20 -10.99 -2.88
CA SER A 128 -1.03 -11.63 -1.87
C SER A 128 -0.46 -11.27 -0.50
N TYR A 129 -1.09 -10.32 0.19
CA TYR A 129 -0.75 -9.95 1.56
C TYR A 129 -1.34 -11.01 2.51
N GLN A 130 -0.79 -12.23 2.54
CA GLN A 130 -1.11 -13.16 3.61
C GLN A 130 -0.33 -12.74 4.85
N PRO A 131 -0.95 -12.59 6.04
CA PRO A 131 -0.18 -12.42 7.25
C PRO A 131 0.72 -13.65 7.37
N PHE A 132 2.03 -13.44 7.20
CA PHE A 132 3.12 -14.43 7.32
C PHE A 132 3.45 -15.34 6.12
N THR A 133 3.05 -15.04 4.86
CA THR A 133 3.72 -15.66 3.68
C THR A 133 3.66 -14.73 2.46
N VAL A 134 4.81 -14.25 2.00
CA VAL A 134 4.90 -13.40 0.79
C VAL A 134 5.16 -14.28 -0.41
N ASN A 135 4.13 -14.50 -1.23
CA ASN A 135 4.30 -14.92 -2.62
C ASN A 135 3.89 -13.73 -3.50
N SER A 136 4.85 -13.13 -4.20
CA SER A 136 4.58 -12.18 -5.28
C SER A 136 4.26 -12.96 -6.54
N TYR A 137 3.07 -12.78 -7.11
CA TYR A 137 2.74 -13.33 -8.43
C TYR A 137 3.05 -12.25 -9.47
N GLN A 138 3.96 -12.57 -10.39
CA GLN A 138 4.09 -11.85 -11.65
C GLN A 138 3.17 -12.54 -12.66
N ILE A 139 2.34 -11.75 -13.33
CA ILE A 139 1.50 -12.19 -14.46
C ILE A 139 2.23 -11.84 -15.75
#